data_AF-A0A9W6WL49-F1
#
_entry.id   AF-A0A9W6WL49-F1
#
_cell.length_a   1.000
_cell.length_b   1.000
_cell.length_c   1.000
_cell.angle_alpha   90.00
_cell.angle_beta   90.00
_cell.angle_gamma   90.00
#
_symmetry.space_group_name_H-M   'P 1'
#
loop_
_entity.id
_entity.type
_entity.pdbx_description
1 polymer ?
#
loop_
_entity_poly.entity_id
_entity_poly.type
_entity_poly.pdbx_seq_one_letter_code
_entity_poly.pdbx_strand_id
1 'polypeptide(L)'
;MKKSTNAKFSKQLANLVDKLNSNGKFIEQKRSTIEYGPSNKAEVAKFLQDIEWDKTPLGAYVATQRAVREAKLKVLRESLAAAEDEEKNKKDADSDDEELDAEDMDVDSEDEE
;
A
#
# COMPACT_ATOMS: atom_id res chain seq x y z
N MET A 1 33.59 5.50 10.69
CA MET A 1 32.72 4.97 9.60
C MET A 1 31.56 5.92 9.38
N LYS A 2 31.40 6.49 8.17
CA LYS A 2 30.28 7.40 7.86
C LYS A 2 28.96 6.64 8.03
N LYS A 3 28.11 7.05 8.99
CA LYS A 3 26.72 6.58 9.06
C LYS A 3 26.03 7.00 7.77
N SER A 4 25.68 6.02 6.93
CA SER A 4 24.92 6.27 5.71
C SER A 4 23.64 7.04 6.06
N THR A 5 23.42 8.17 5.39
CA THR A 5 22.23 9.02 5.54
C THR A 5 20.93 8.29 5.22
N ASN A 6 21.00 7.10 4.62
CA ASN A 6 19.85 6.33 4.17
C ASN A 6 19.90 4.85 4.60
N ALA A 7 20.28 4.59 5.85
CA ALA A 7 20.44 3.23 6.39
C ALA A 7 19.23 2.31 6.16
N LYS A 8 18.00 2.85 6.20
CA LYS A 8 16.77 2.11 5.93
C LYS A 8 16.68 1.68 4.46
N PHE A 9 16.93 2.59 3.52
CA PHE A 9 16.93 2.30 2.10
C PHE A 9 18.05 1.30 1.75
N SER A 10 19.26 1.51 2.27
CA SER A 10 20.39 0.61 2.06
C SER A 10 20.08 -0.82 2.51
N LYS A 11 19.39 -0.98 3.66
CA LYS A 11 18.93 -2.30 4.13
C LYS A 11 17.89 -2.93 3.21
N GLN A 12 16.93 -2.14 2.72
CA GLN A 12 15.93 -2.62 1.75
C GLN A 12 16.57 -3.05 0.42
N LEU A 13 17.57 -2.29 -0.04
CA LEU A 13 18.32 -2.61 -1.25
C LEU A 13 19.15 -3.87 -1.07
N ALA A 14 19.84 -4.03 0.07
CA ALA A 14 20.57 -5.26 0.39
C ALA A 14 19.64 -6.48 0.36
N ASN A 15 18.47 -6.38 1.00
CA ASN A 15 17.46 -7.46 0.96
C ASN A 15 17.01 -7.78 -0.47
N LEU A 16 16.83 -6.78 -1.33
CA LEU A 16 16.46 -7.00 -2.74
C LEU A 16 17.57 -7.75 -3.48
N VAL A 17 18.83 -7.33 -3.30
CA VAL A 17 20.00 -7.99 -3.90
C VAL A 17 20.08 -9.45 -3.44
N ASP A 18 19.87 -9.73 -2.16
CA ASP A 18 19.87 -11.10 -1.64
C ASP A 18 18.78 -11.97 -2.30
N LYS A 19 17.59 -11.41 -2.53
CA LYS A 19 16.50 -12.13 -3.23
C LYS A 19 16.80 -12.34 -4.72
N LEU A 20 17.43 -11.38 -5.39
CA LEU A 20 17.90 -11.54 -6.77
C LEU A 20 18.94 -12.66 -6.88
N ASN A 21 19.94 -12.65 -6.00
CA ASN A 21 20.97 -13.70 -5.94
C ASN A 21 20.37 -15.07 -5.63
N SER A 22 19.41 -15.13 -4.70
CA SER A 22 18.69 -16.38 -4.38
C SER A 22 17.89 -16.89 -5.57
N ASN A 23 17.28 -15.99 -6.34
CA ASN A 23 16.53 -16.36 -7.55
C ASN A 23 17.45 -16.84 -8.68
N GLY A 24 18.63 -16.24 -8.83
CA GLY A 24 19.67 -16.72 -9.75
C GLY A 24 20.07 -18.16 -9.44
N LYS A 25 20.44 -18.44 -8.17
CA LYS A 25 20.76 -19.80 -7.70
C LYS A 25 19.62 -20.80 -7.91
N PHE A 26 18.38 -20.37 -7.68
CA PHE A 26 17.20 -21.20 -7.94
C PHE A 26 17.08 -21.57 -9.42
N ILE A 27 17.28 -20.62 -10.34
CA ILE A 27 17.24 -20.88 -11.78
C ILE A 27 18.38 -21.83 -12.19
N GLU A 28 19.59 -21.61 -11.68
CA GLU A 28 20.75 -22.47 -11.95
C GLU A 28 20.53 -23.91 -11.50
N GLN A 29 19.99 -24.13 -10.28
CA GLN A 29 19.64 -25.46 -9.78
C GLN A 29 18.57 -26.15 -10.61
N LYS A 30 17.57 -25.40 -11.09
CA LYS A 30 16.54 -25.96 -11.98
C LYS A 30 17.11 -26.30 -13.35
N ARG A 31 18.03 -25.49 -13.87
CA ARG A 31 18.75 -25.78 -15.12
C ARG A 31 19.70 -26.96 -15.03
N SER A 32 20.33 -27.19 -13.88
CA SER A 32 21.28 -28.32 -13.74
C SER A 32 20.61 -29.70 -13.83
N THR A 33 19.28 -29.76 -13.71
CA THR A 33 18.50 -31.02 -13.80
C THR A 33 18.02 -31.28 -15.24
N ILE A 34 18.29 -30.35 -16.16
CA ILE A 34 17.74 -30.36 -17.52
C ILE A 34 18.79 -30.85 -18.51
N GLU A 35 18.40 -31.79 -19.36
CA GLU A 35 19.29 -32.38 -20.38
C GLU A 35 19.19 -31.68 -21.75
N TYR A 36 18.16 -30.86 -21.98
CA TYR A 36 17.99 -30.18 -23.25
C TYR A 36 18.86 -28.92 -23.37
N GLY A 37 19.43 -28.72 -24.57
CA GLY A 37 20.19 -27.52 -24.91
C GLY A 37 19.32 -26.36 -25.41
N PRO A 38 19.91 -25.16 -25.60
CA PRO A 38 19.19 -23.96 -26.05
C PRO A 38 18.62 -24.07 -27.48
N SER A 39 19.03 -25.10 -28.24
CA SER A 39 18.49 -25.40 -29.57
C SER A 39 17.04 -25.91 -29.53
N ASN A 40 16.64 -26.57 -28.44
CA ASN A 40 15.27 -27.06 -28.28
C ASN A 40 14.37 -25.96 -27.69
N LYS A 41 13.94 -25.03 -28.56
CA LYS A 41 13.11 -23.87 -28.18
C LYS A 41 11.78 -24.27 -27.53
N ALA A 42 11.21 -25.41 -27.89
CA ALA A 42 9.95 -25.88 -27.33
C ALA A 42 10.11 -26.22 -25.84
N GLU A 43 11.17 -26.95 -25.48
CA GLU A 43 11.44 -27.32 -24.09
C GLU A 43 11.91 -26.13 -23.26
N VAL A 44 12.72 -25.24 -23.84
CA VAL A 44 13.11 -23.98 -23.20
C VAL A 44 11.89 -23.11 -22.86
N ALA A 45 10.87 -23.06 -23.73
CA ALA A 45 9.65 -22.31 -23.45
C ALA A 45 8.83 -22.87 -22.28
N LYS A 46 8.93 -24.18 -22.03
CA LYS A 46 8.29 -24.85 -20.88
C LYS A 46 9.10 -24.76 -19.59
N PHE A 47 10.29 -24.16 -19.63
CA PHE A 47 11.15 -24.03 -18.45
C PHE A 47 10.42 -23.30 -17.32
N LEU A 48 10.27 -23.97 -16.17
CA LEU A 48 9.54 -23.50 -14.99
C LEU A 48 8.04 -23.24 -15.18
N GLN A 49 7.40 -23.76 -16.23
CA GLN A 49 5.96 -23.54 -16.45
C GLN A 49 5.10 -24.08 -15.29
N ASP A 50 5.55 -25.15 -14.63
CA ASP A 50 4.81 -25.82 -13.55
C ASP A 50 4.97 -25.11 -12.19
N ILE A 51 5.81 -24.08 -12.14
CA ILE A 51 6.10 -23.32 -10.92
C ILE A 51 5.44 -21.97 -11.06
N GLU A 52 4.47 -21.71 -10.18
CA GLU A 52 3.85 -20.39 -10.08
C GLU A 52 4.90 -19.32 -9.77
N TRP A 53 4.74 -18.14 -10.37
CA TRP A 53 5.74 -17.09 -10.30
C TRP A 53 6.02 -16.65 -8.85
N ASP A 54 5.02 -16.69 -7.97
CA ASP A 54 5.08 -16.31 -6.55
C ASP A 54 5.79 -17.36 -5.67
N LYS A 55 5.98 -18.59 -6.16
CA LYS A 55 6.79 -19.62 -5.50
C LYS A 55 8.29 -19.46 -5.74
N THR A 56 8.68 -18.60 -6.69
CA THR A 56 10.10 -18.26 -6.87
C THR A 56 10.61 -17.36 -5.74
N PRO A 57 11.90 -17.43 -5.35
CA PRO A 57 12.43 -16.59 -4.27
C PRO A 57 12.20 -15.09 -4.47
N LEU A 58 12.26 -14.62 -5.72
CA LEU A 58 11.98 -13.24 -6.05
C LEU A 58 10.47 -12.95 -6.08
N GLY A 59 9.68 -13.85 -6.65
CA GLY A 59 8.23 -13.70 -6.74
C GLY A 59 7.55 -13.63 -5.37
N ALA A 60 7.91 -14.53 -4.45
CA ALA A 60 7.40 -14.52 -3.08
C ALA A 60 7.68 -13.18 -2.38
N TYR A 61 8.89 -12.65 -2.58
CA TYR A 61 9.27 -11.35 -2.05
C TYR A 61 8.42 -10.22 -2.65
N VAL A 62 8.24 -10.21 -3.97
CA VAL A 62 7.43 -9.21 -4.67
C VAL A 62 5.96 -9.28 -4.26
N ALA A 63 5.39 -10.48 -4.14
CA ALA A 63 4.01 -10.69 -3.68
C ALA A 63 3.82 -10.10 -2.28
N THR A 64 4.73 -10.40 -1.36
CA THR A 64 4.72 -9.83 0.01
C THR A 64 4.83 -8.31 -0.01
N GLN A 65 5.72 -7.74 -0.82
CA GLN A 65 5.87 -6.28 -0.93
C GLN A 65 4.62 -5.60 -1.51
N ARG A 66 3.93 -6.25 -2.46
CA ARG A 66 2.66 -5.75 -3.00
C ARG A 66 1.57 -5.77 -1.93
N ALA A 67 1.41 -6.87 -1.21
CA ALA A 67 0.44 -6.99 -0.13
C ALA A 67 0.67 -5.94 0.99
N VAL A 68 1.93 -5.74 1.40
CA VAL A 68 2.28 -4.72 2.40
C VAL A 68 1.97 -3.30 1.88
N ARG A 69 2.20 -3.03 0.60
CA ARG A 69 1.87 -1.72 0.00
C ARG A 69 0.36 -1.51 -0.03
N GLU A 70 -0.40 -2.52 -0.43
CA GLU A 70 -1.86 -2.47 -0.47
C GLU A 70 -2.45 -2.26 0.92
N ALA A 71 -2.00 -3.01 1.92
CA ALA A 71 -2.45 -2.85 3.31
C ALA A 71 -2.18 -1.42 3.83
N LYS A 72 -1.01 -0.85 3.54
CA LYS A 72 -0.69 0.54 3.91
C LYS A 72 -1.58 1.56 3.21
N LEU A 73 -1.88 1.35 1.93
CA LEU A 73 -2.78 2.23 1.18
C LEU A 73 -4.22 2.15 1.71
N LYS A 74 -4.68 0.96 2.09
CA LYS A 74 -6.00 0.75 2.69
C LYS A 74 -6.13 1.51 4.00
N VAL A 75 -5.18 1.34 4.92
CA VAL A 75 -5.16 2.06 6.21
C VAL A 75 -5.11 3.57 6.00
N LEU A 76 -4.31 4.06 5.06
CA LEU A 76 -4.24 5.49 4.76
C LEU A 76 -5.58 6.03 4.23
N ARG A 77 -6.24 5.30 3.33
CA ARG A 77 -7.56 5.68 2.82
C ARG A 77 -8.63 5.70 3.91
N GLU A 78 -8.66 4.68 4.76
CA GLU A 78 -9.59 4.61 5.91
C GLU A 78 -9.34 5.78 6.88
N SER A 79 -8.08 6.12 7.16
CA SER A 79 -7.73 7.25 8.03
C SER A 79 -8.16 8.60 7.45
N LEU A 80 -8.03 8.79 6.13
CA LEU A 80 -8.47 10.01 5.46
C LEU A 80 -10.00 10.14 5.45
N ALA A 81 -10.71 9.05 5.16
CA ALA A 81 -12.18 9.05 5.18
C ALA A 81 -12.73 9.36 6.59
N ALA A 82 -12.15 8.74 7.62
CA ALA A 82 -12.54 9.01 9.01
C ALA A 82 -12.30 10.49 9.41
N ALA A 83 -11.18 11.08 8.96
CA ALA A 83 -10.89 12.49 9.22
C ALA A 83 -11.89 13.43 8.52
N GLU A 84 -12.30 13.11 7.28
CA GLU A 84 -13.33 13.87 6.56
C GLU A 84 -14.71 13.76 7.23
N ASP A 85 -15.07 12.58 7.74
CA ASP A 85 -16.34 12.37 8.45
C ASP A 85 -16.35 13.07 9.81
N GLU A 86 -15.22 13.11 10.54
CA GLU A 86 -15.10 13.91 11.75
C GLU A 86 -15.20 15.42 11.48
N GLU A 87 -14.64 15.90 10.36
CA GLU A 87 -14.70 17.32 10.00
C GLU A 87 -16.13 17.74 9.61
N LYS A 88 -16.87 16.87 8.89
CA LYS A 88 -18.29 17.10 8.58
C LYS A 88 -19.14 17.12 9.84
N ASN A 89 -19.02 16.10 10.70
CA ASN A 89 -19.78 16.06 11.96
C ASN A 89 -19.49 17.26 12.88
N LYS A 90 -18.26 17.79 12.88
CA LYS A 90 -17.93 19.03 13.61
C LYS A 90 -18.57 20.26 12.99
N LYS A 91 -18.61 20.37 11.66
CA LYS A 91 -19.27 21.49 10.96
C LYS A 91 -20.78 21.45 11.11
N ASP A 92 -21.38 20.26 11.06
CA ASP A 92 -22.82 20.08 11.26
C ASP A 92 -23.22 20.40 12.72
N ALA A 93 -22.36 20.06 13.70
CA ALA A 93 -22.60 20.42 15.11
C ALA A 93 -22.38 21.91 15.44
N ASP A 94 -21.51 22.61 14.70
CA ASP A 94 -21.27 24.06 14.85
C ASP A 94 -22.36 24.89 14.13
N SER A 95 -22.98 24.32 13.09
CA SER A 95 -24.09 24.95 12.36
C SER A 95 -25.44 24.88 13.08
N ASP A 96 -25.64 23.90 13.98
CA ASP A 96 -26.90 23.69 14.72
C ASP A 96 -27.00 24.62 15.98
N ASP A 97 -25.90 25.26 16.39
CA ASP A 97 -25.85 26.20 17.53
C ASP A 97 -26.08 27.67 17.10
N GLU A 98 -25.84 28.02 15.83
CA GLU A 98 -26.10 29.39 15.30
C GLU A 98 -27.56 29.62 14.84
N GLU A 99 -28.39 28.58 14.70
CA GLU A 99 -29.79 28.72 14.24
C GLU A 99 -30.81 28.89 15.40
N LEU A 100 -30.37 28.85 16.67
CA LEU A 100 -31.26 28.96 17.84
C LEU A 100 -31.34 30.37 18.49
N ASP A 101 -30.64 31.39 17.95
CA ASP A 101 -30.61 32.76 18.52
C ASP A 101 -31.36 33.82 17.68
N ALA A 102 -32.23 33.39 16.75
CA ALA A 102 -32.96 34.31 15.84
C ALA A 102 -34.48 34.39 16.05
N GLU A 103 -35.05 33.76 17.09
CA GLU A 103 -36.52 33.70 17.29
C GLU A 103 -37.07 34.41 18.56
N ASP A 104 -36.30 35.24 19.28
CA ASP A 104 -36.83 35.98 20.46
C ASP A 104 -36.53 37.50 20.46
N MET A 105 -36.88 38.18 19.35
CA MET A 105 -37.00 39.64 19.30
C MET A 105 -38.35 40.05 18.69
N ASP A 106 -39.44 39.72 19.37
CA ASP A 106 -40.75 40.35 19.15
C ASP A 106 -41.25 40.90 20.50
N VAL A 107 -40.52 41.89 21.04
CA VAL A 107 -41.00 42.72 22.16
C VAL A 107 -41.78 43.88 21.57
N ASP A 108 -43.06 43.61 21.37
CA ASP A 108 -44.21 44.46 21.74
C ASP A 108 -43.99 45.97 21.59
N SER A 109 -44.43 46.52 20.44
CA SER A 109 -44.60 47.95 20.24
C SER A 109 -46.09 48.28 20.14
N GLU A 110 -46.84 48.12 21.23
CA GLU A 110 -48.17 48.70 21.42
C GLU A 110 -48.26 49.41 22.78
N ASP A 111 -48.37 50.75 22.77
CA ASP A 111 -49.17 51.64 23.66
C ASP A 111 -48.75 53.11 23.35
N GLU A 112 -49.38 53.84 22.43
CA GLU A 112 -50.59 54.69 22.56
C GLU A 112 -50.51 55.88 23.56
N GLU A 113 -50.90 57.05 23.04
CA GLU A 113 -51.17 58.40 23.61
C GLU A 113 -50.03 59.41 23.91
#